data_AF-A0A365YUL8-F1
#
_entry.id   AF-A0A365YUL8-F1
#
_cell.length_a   1.000
_cell.length_b   1.000
_cell.length_c   1.000
_cell.angle_alpha   90.00
_cell.angle_beta   90.00
_cell.angle_gamma   90.00
#
_symmetry.space_group_name_H-M   'P 1'
#
loop_
_entity.id
_entity.type
_entity.pdbx_description
1 polymer ?
#
loop_
_entity_poly.entity_id
_entity_poly.type
_entity_poly.pdbx_seq_one_letter_code
_entity_poly.pdbx_strand_id
1 'polypeptide(L)'
;MCITPSSRLFVSPLVEQQIGCVDCVNSMWAKMLRRAIDAGRNGSDLPRIEICPIIFKGTYDEYNWNVFQECWEDLRSQLHGEAVPPRQRVSEDEEGRAILD
;
A
#
# COMPACT_ATOMS: atom_id res chain seq x y z
N MET A 1 -24.11 25.61 6.05
CA MET A 1 -22.83 25.26 6.68
C MET A 1 -22.21 24.16 5.82
N CYS A 2 -21.42 24.56 4.83
CA CYS A 2 -20.87 23.66 3.83
C CYS A 2 -19.58 23.08 4.40
N ILE A 3 -19.60 21.80 4.77
CA ILE A 3 -18.38 21.07 5.09
C ILE A 3 -17.72 20.76 3.75
N THR A 4 -16.67 21.50 3.41
CA THR A 4 -15.75 21.15 2.34
C THR A 4 -15.14 19.79 2.65
N PRO A 5 -15.26 18.77 1.77
CA PRO A 5 -14.60 17.51 1.99
C PRO A 5 -13.11 17.73 1.73
N SER A 6 -12.32 17.75 2.81
CA SER A 6 -10.87 17.67 2.71
C SER A 6 -10.53 16.33 2.07
N SER A 7 -9.89 16.38 0.91
CA SER A 7 -9.59 15.29 -0.02
C SER A 7 -8.46 14.36 0.45
N ARG A 8 -8.37 14.06 1.75
CA ARG A 8 -7.47 13.03 2.29
C ARG A 8 -8.32 11.99 2.99
N LEU A 9 -8.08 10.72 2.66
CA LEU A 9 -8.63 9.51 3.31
C LEU A 9 -9.96 9.01 2.72
N PHE A 10 -9.94 8.62 1.45
CA PHE A 10 -10.76 7.49 0.97
C PHE A 10 -9.84 6.42 0.36
N VAL A 11 -8.81 6.03 1.12
CA VAL A 11 -8.13 4.75 0.88
C VAL A 11 -9.20 3.69 1.16
N SER A 12 -9.60 2.89 0.17
CA SER A 12 -10.72 1.94 0.30
C SER A 12 -10.51 1.05 1.53
N PRO A 13 -11.19 1.35 2.67
CA PRO A 13 -10.93 0.66 3.93
C PRO A 13 -11.25 -0.82 3.80
N LEU A 14 -12.14 -1.15 2.87
CA LEU A 14 -12.55 -2.50 2.54
C LEU A 14 -11.40 -3.34 1.96
N VAL A 15 -10.63 -2.80 1.02
CA VAL A 15 -9.53 -3.57 0.40
C VAL A 15 -8.44 -3.85 1.42
N GLU A 16 -8.10 -2.84 2.22
CA GLU A 16 -7.10 -2.97 3.28
C GLU A 16 -7.58 -3.94 4.37
N GLN A 17 -8.86 -3.86 4.74
CA GLN A 17 -9.47 -4.81 5.69
C GLN A 17 -9.51 -6.24 5.13
N GLN A 18 -9.80 -6.42 3.84
CA GLN A 18 -9.80 -7.73 3.18
C GLN A 18 -8.40 -8.36 3.21
N ILE A 19 -7.35 -7.58 2.88
CA ILE A 19 -5.96 -8.05 2.97
C ILE A 19 -5.62 -8.37 4.42
N GLY A 20 -5.99 -7.51 5.37
CA GLY A 20 -5.76 -7.73 6.80
C GLY A 20 -6.43 -9.00 7.34
N CYS A 21 -7.58 -9.39 6.80
CA CYS A 21 -8.21 -10.66 7.15
C CYS A 21 -7.43 -11.88 6.63
N VAL A 22 -6.79 -11.78 5.46
CA VAL A 22 -6.00 -12.87 4.88
C VAL A 22 -4.64 -13.01 5.58
N ASP A 23 -4.03 -11.89 5.97
CA ASP A 23 -2.72 -11.82 6.64
C ASP A 23 -2.80 -11.98 8.18
N CYS A 24 -4.00 -12.17 8.73
CA CYS A 24 -4.16 -12.28 10.18
C CYS A 24 -3.42 -13.49 10.80
N VAL A 25 -3.09 -13.36 12.08
CA VAL A 25 -2.53 -14.46 12.88
C VAL A 25 -3.49 -15.65 12.84
N ASN A 26 -2.95 -16.84 12.58
CA ASN A 26 -3.69 -18.11 12.50
C ASN A 26 -4.60 -18.25 11.24
N SER A 27 -4.43 -17.39 10.23
CA SER A 27 -5.04 -17.56 8.91
C SER A 27 -4.60 -18.86 8.23
N MET A 28 -5.32 -19.28 7.19
CA MET A 28 -4.93 -20.44 6.39
C MET A 28 -3.54 -20.25 5.78
N TRP A 29 -3.22 -19.04 5.29
CA TRP A 29 -1.91 -18.71 4.77
C TRP A 29 -0.83 -18.86 5.86
N ALA A 30 -1.05 -18.33 7.07
CA ALA A 30 -0.10 -18.46 8.18
C ALA A 30 0.15 -19.94 8.56
N LYS A 31 -0.88 -20.79 8.52
CA LYS A 31 -0.77 -22.24 8.75
C LYS A 31 0.00 -22.94 7.64
N MET A 32 -0.25 -22.57 6.38
CA MET A 32 0.48 -23.12 5.22
C MET A 32 1.94 -22.71 5.25
N LEU A 33 2.22 -21.46 5.62
CA LEU A 33 3.58 -20.95 5.77
C LEU A 33 4.33 -21.71 6.86
N ARG A 34 3.73 -21.88 8.04
CA ARG A 34 4.33 -22.66 9.13
C ARG A 34 4.67 -24.07 8.68
N ARG A 35 3.73 -24.77 8.02
CA ARG A 35 3.97 -26.12 7.48
C ARG A 35 5.09 -26.17 6.43
N ALA A 36 5.18 -25.16 5.57
CA ALA A 36 6.22 -25.08 4.55
C ALA A 36 7.62 -24.86 5.19
N ILE A 37 7.69 -24.01 6.22
CA ILE A 37 8.91 -23.80 7.02
C ILE A 37 9.30 -25.09 7.75
N ASP A 38 8.35 -25.75 8.42
CA ASP A 38 8.60 -27.01 9.14
C ASP A 38 9.06 -28.13 8.19
N ALA A 39 8.61 -28.10 6.93
CA ALA A 39 9.03 -29.01 5.86
C ALA A 39 10.36 -28.62 5.19
N GLY A 40 11.04 -27.56 5.66
CA GLY A 40 12.32 -27.09 5.13
C GLY A 40 12.25 -26.46 3.73
N ARG A 41 11.07 -26.02 3.28
CA ARG A 41 10.89 -25.36 1.98
C ARG A 41 11.43 -23.94 2.03
N ASN A 42 12.08 -23.51 0.95
CA ASN A 42 12.75 -22.21 0.89
C ASN A 42 12.33 -21.44 -0.36
N GLY A 43 12.45 -20.11 -0.30
CA GLY A 43 12.32 -19.23 -1.46
C GLY A 43 10.97 -19.32 -2.15
N SER A 44 10.96 -19.79 -3.41
CA SER A 44 9.76 -19.89 -4.26
C SER A 44 8.75 -20.93 -3.80
N ASP A 45 9.16 -21.89 -2.97
CA ASP A 45 8.30 -22.99 -2.51
C ASP A 45 7.43 -22.59 -1.30
N LEU A 46 7.60 -21.36 -0.80
CA LEU A 46 6.79 -20.77 0.25
C LEU A 46 5.47 -20.21 -0.33
N PRO A 47 4.34 -20.38 0.37
CA PRO A 47 3.06 -19.85 -0.07
C PRO A 47 3.08 -18.33 -0.12
N ARG A 48 2.61 -17.74 -1.23
CA ARG A 48 2.50 -16.29 -1.43
C ARG A 48 1.04 -15.87 -1.43
N ILE A 49 0.78 -14.64 -0.98
CA ILE A 49 -0.51 -13.99 -1.15
C ILE A 49 -0.43 -13.20 -2.45
N GLU A 50 -1.25 -13.58 -3.43
CA GLU A 50 -1.36 -12.85 -4.70
C GLU A 50 -2.62 -11.97 -4.66
N ILE A 51 -2.45 -10.67 -4.91
CA ILE A 51 -3.53 -9.70 -4.93
C ILE A 51 -3.74 -9.27 -6.39
N CYS A 52 -4.88 -9.64 -6.96
CA CYS A 52 -5.22 -9.40 -8.37
C CYS A 52 -6.43 -8.46 -8.48
N PRO A 53 -6.25 -7.14 -8.39
CA PRO A 53 -7.34 -6.18 -8.50
C PRO A 53 -7.84 -6.11 -9.95
N ILE A 54 -9.17 -6.17 -10.12
CA ILE A 54 -9.83 -5.98 -11.41
C ILE A 54 -10.38 -4.55 -11.45
N ILE A 55 -9.87 -3.74 -12.36
CA ILE A 55 -10.24 -2.32 -12.49
C ILE A 55 -10.91 -2.12 -13.84
N PHE A 56 -12.12 -1.56 -13.82
CA PHE A 56 -12.82 -1.20 -15.04
C PHE A 56 -12.41 0.21 -15.48
N LYS A 57 -12.07 0.37 -16.76
CA LYS A 57 -11.67 1.68 -17.31
C LYS A 57 -12.87 2.61 -17.46
N GLY A 58 -12.66 3.90 -17.19
CA GLY A 58 -13.67 4.94 -17.29
C GLY A 58 -14.74 4.88 -16.19
N THR A 59 -14.61 3.97 -15.22
CA THR A 59 -15.50 3.89 -14.06
C THR A 59 -14.86 4.53 -12.84
N TYR A 60 -15.66 4.67 -11.78
CA TYR A 60 -15.20 5.12 -10.47
C TYR A 60 -14.03 4.28 -9.91
N ASP A 61 -13.90 3.02 -10.34
CA ASP A 61 -12.83 2.12 -9.90
C ASP A 61 -11.45 2.61 -10.34
N GLU A 62 -11.34 3.21 -11.53
CA GLU A 62 -10.08 3.76 -12.05
C GLU A 62 -9.60 4.94 -11.20
N TYR A 63 -10.52 5.84 -10.83
CA TYR A 63 -10.21 6.96 -9.95
C TYR A 63 -9.75 6.47 -8.57
N ASN A 64 -10.49 5.54 -7.95
CA ASN A 64 -10.13 4.98 -6.65
C ASN A 64 -8.80 4.20 -6.69
N TRP A 65 -8.53 3.49 -7.79
CA TRP A 65 -7.28 2.79 -7.98
C TRP A 65 -6.08 3.76 -8.01
N ASN A 66 -6.22 4.87 -8.72
CA ASN A 66 -5.18 5.90 -8.76
C ASN A 66 -4.92 6.48 -7.35
N VAL A 67 -5.97 6.85 -6.62
CA VAL A 67 -5.84 7.37 -5.25
C VAL A 67 -5.18 6.35 -4.30
N PHE A 68 -5.54 5.07 -4.42
CA PHE A 68 -4.94 4.00 -3.63
C PHE A 68 -3.44 3.86 -3.91
N GLN A 69 -3.04 3.84 -5.19
CA GLN A 69 -1.63 3.76 -5.57
C GLN A 69 -0.84 4.96 -5.04
N GLU A 70 -1.42 6.16 -5.09
CA GLU A 70 -0.77 7.35 -4.54
C GLU A 70 -0.51 7.22 -3.04
N CYS A 71 -1.53 6.84 -2.26
CA CYS A 71 -1.39 6.66 -0.82
C CYS A 71 -0.42 5.53 -0.46
N TRP A 72 -0.41 4.45 -1.24
CA TRP A 72 0.48 3.31 -1.02
C TRP A 72 1.94 3.70 -1.21
N GLU A 73 2.27 4.43 -2.28
CA GLU A 73 3.61 4.97 -2.53
C GLU A 73 4.07 5.92 -1.41
N ASP A 74 3.17 6.80 -0.95
CA ASP A 74 3.48 7.73 0.14
C ASP A 74 3.76 7.00 1.47
N LEU A 75 2.98 5.95 1.78
CA LEU A 75 3.18 5.11 2.97
C LEU A 75 4.47 4.29 2.87
N ARG A 76 4.75 3.75 1.68
CA ARG A 76 5.96 2.97 1.40
C ARG A 76 7.22 3.81 1.58
N SER A 77 7.22 5.05 1.07
CA SER A 77 8.31 6.02 1.27
C SER A 77 8.58 6.29 2.75
N GLN A 78 7.52 6.45 3.56
CA GLN A 78 7.65 6.66 5.01
C GLN A 78 8.21 5.45 5.76
N LEU A 79 7.77 4.23 5.42
CA LEU A 79 8.18 3.01 6.13
C LEU A 79 9.60 2.56 5.79
N HIS A 80 10.03 2.75 4.55
CA HIS A 80 11.30 2.23 4.05
C HIS A 80 12.36 3.31 3.82
N GLY A 81 12.03 4.59 4.03
CA GLY A 81 12.92 5.71 3.75
C GLY A 81 13.25 5.84 2.25
N GLU A 82 12.42 5.27 1.37
CA GLU A 82 12.55 5.43 -0.08
C GLU A 82 12.26 6.89 -0.46
N ALA A 83 12.88 7.39 -1.55
CA ALA A 83 12.78 8.78 -1.96
C ALA A 83 11.32 9.24 -2.11
N VAL A 84 10.97 10.31 -1.41
CA VAL A 84 9.61 10.89 -1.43
C VAL A 84 9.18 11.14 -2.87
N PRO A 85 7.99 10.64 -3.28
CA PRO A 85 7.53 10.76 -4.65
C PRO A 85 7.47 12.24 -5.08
N PRO A 86 7.80 12.57 -6.35
CA PRO A 86 7.97 13.95 -6.81
C PRO A 86 6.80 14.89 -6.50
N ARG A 87 5.57 14.36 -6.50
CA ARG A 87 4.33 15.09 -6.16
C ARG A 87 4.27 15.59 -4.72
N GLN A 88 4.99 14.94 -3.81
CA GLN A 88 4.98 15.21 -2.37
C GLN A 88 6.22 16.03 -1.95
N ARG A 89 7.08 16.40 -2.92
CA ARG A 89 8.14 17.41 -2.77
C ARG A 89 7.57 18.83 -2.78
N VAL A 90 6.57 19.08 -1.94
CA VAL A 90 6.01 20.41 -1.65
C VAL A 90 6.44 20.70 -0.22
N SER A 91 7.59 21.32 0.07
CA SER A 91 8.19 22.51 -0.52
C SER A 91 9.72 22.33 -0.64
N GLU A 92 10.29 22.66 -1.81
CA GLU A 92 11.66 23.20 -1.82
C GLU A 92 11.58 24.62 -1.25
N ASP A 93 11.33 24.75 0.05
CA ASP A 93 11.72 25.97 0.77
C ASP A 93 13.25 26.08 0.68
N GLU A 94 13.79 27.30 0.71
CA GLU A 94 15.24 27.56 0.58
C GLU A 94 16.11 26.65 1.48
N GLU A 95 15.58 26.22 2.62
CA GLU A 95 16.22 25.27 3.55
C GLU A 95 16.41 23.85 2.96
N GLY A 96 15.47 23.34 2.15
CA GLY A 96 15.56 22.00 1.57
C GLY A 96 16.66 21.87 0.51
N ARG A 97 16.98 22.97 -0.19
CA ARG A 97 18.08 23.01 -1.17
C ARG A 97 19.45 23.05 -0.50
N ALA A 98 19.57 23.62 0.70
CA ALA A 98 20.82 23.72 1.43
C ALA A 98 21.32 22.38 2.03
N ILE A 99 20.48 21.37 2.11
CA ILE A 99 20.82 20.04 2.67
C ILE A 99 21.28 19.06 1.56
N LEU A 100 20.99 19.37 0.29
CA LEU A 100 21.27 18.49 -0.86
C LEU A 100 22.56 18.85 -1.63
N ASP A 101 23.21 19.96 -1.30
CA ASP A 101 24.58 20.34 -1.72
C ASP A 101 25.61 19.91 -0.66
#